data_AF-A0A1M2YSR8-F1
#
_entry.id   AF-A0A1M2YSR8-F1
#
_cell.length_a   1.000
_cell.length_b   1.000
_cell.length_c   1.000
_cell.angle_alpha   90.00
_cell.angle_beta   90.00
_cell.angle_gamma   90.00
#
_symmetry.space_group_name_H-M   'P 1'
#
loop_
_entity.id
_entity.type
_entity.pdbx_description
1 polymer ?
#
loop_
_entity_poly.entity_id
_entity_poly.type
_entity_poly.pdbx_seq_one_letter_code
_entity_poly.pdbx_strand_id
1 'polypeptide(L)' 'MPIEWTDLSEDERIALKRMNRGPYPNLDSRIAERLIAHGLAVERPRGIGISREGRELVINALLAARDS' A
#
# COMPACT_ATOMS: atom_id res chain seq x y z
N MET A 1 -11.84 5.31 11.27
CA MET A 1 -11.30 4.01 11.71
C MET A 1 -10.06 3.73 10.90
N PRO A 2 -8.98 3.16 11.48
CA PRO A 2 -7.82 2.75 10.69
C PRO A 2 -8.23 1.67 9.68
N ILE A 3 -7.62 1.70 8.49
CA ILE A 3 -7.83 0.68 7.46
C ILE A 3 -7.02 -0.56 7.83
N GLU A 4 -7.68 -1.71 7.95
CA GLU A 4 -7.03 -2.98 8.21
C GLU A 4 -6.62 -3.68 6.91
N TRP A 5 -5.67 -4.60 7.00
CA TRP A 5 -5.16 -5.33 5.82
C TRP A 5 -6.28 -6.07 5.07
N THR A 6 -7.26 -6.58 5.81
CA THR A 6 -8.42 -7.32 5.28
C THR A 6 -9.42 -6.45 4.55
N ASP A 7 -9.42 -5.12 4.78
CA ASP A 7 -10.35 -4.18 4.14
C ASP A 7 -9.93 -3.82 2.71
N LEU A 8 -8.65 -4.02 2.40
CA LEU A 8 -8.09 -3.76 1.08
C LEU A 8 -8.46 -4.87 0.09
N SER A 9 -8.70 -4.48 -1.17
CA SER A 9 -8.77 -5.43 -2.28
C SER A 9 -7.41 -6.11 -2.51
N GLU A 10 -7.41 -7.23 -3.23
CA GLU A 10 -6.19 -7.95 -3.57
C GLU A 10 -5.21 -7.07 -4.37
N ASP A 11 -5.70 -6.30 -5.34
CA ASP A 11 -4.89 -5.40 -6.15
C ASP A 11 -4.23 -4.29 -5.30
N GLU A 12 -4.95 -3.74 -4.32
CA GLU A 12 -4.41 -2.75 -3.38
C GLU A 12 -3.30 -3.35 -2.50
N ARG A 13 -3.52 -4.58 -2.00
CA ARG A 13 -2.51 -5.31 -1.22
C ARG A 13 -1.26 -5.60 -2.03
N ILE A 14 -1.43 -6.01 -3.30
CA ILE A 14 -0.33 -6.24 -4.24
C ILE A 14 0.42 -4.94 -4.50
N ALA A 15 -0.30 -3.85 -4.76
CA ALA A 15 0.28 -2.54 -5.01
C ALA A 15 1.09 -2.03 -3.81
N LEU A 16 0.57 -2.12 -2.59
CA LEU A 16 1.30 -1.75 -1.38
C LEU A 16 2.54 -2.62 -1.17
N LYS A 17 2.44 -3.94 -1.34
CA LYS A 17 3.61 -4.84 -1.29
C LYS A 17 4.67 -4.47 -2.33
N ARG A 18 4.25 -4.11 -3.54
CA ARG A 18 5.16 -3.70 -4.63
C ARG A 18 5.84 -2.37 -4.29
N MET A 19 5.09 -1.36 -3.89
CA MET A 19 5.62 -0.05 -3.51
C MET A 19 6.53 -0.12 -2.27
N ASN A 20 6.29 -1.04 -1.35
CA ASN A 20 7.18 -1.27 -0.21
C ASN A 20 8.58 -1.75 -0.63
N ARG A 21 8.70 -2.40 -1.79
CA ARG A 21 9.98 -2.88 -2.36
C ARG A 21 10.71 -1.84 -3.22
N GLY A 22 10.05 -0.72 -3.55
CA GLY A 22 10.61 0.32 -4.41
C GLY A 22 9.57 0.95 -5.35
N PRO A 23 10.01 1.78 -6.31
CA PRO A 23 9.11 2.46 -7.25
C PRO A 23 8.17 1.51 -8.00
N TYR A 24 6.93 1.95 -8.23
CA TYR A 24 5.94 1.21 -9.01
C TYR A 24 5.42 2.06 -10.19
N PRO A 25 6.14 2.07 -11.33
CA PRO A 25 5.82 2.95 -12.46
C PRO A 25 4.51 2.58 -13.19
N ASN A 26 4.09 1.31 -13.12
CA ASN A 26 2.87 0.82 -13.76
C ASN A 26 1.71 0.67 -12.76
N LEU A 27 1.70 1.50 -11.71
CA LEU A 27 0.58 1.53 -10.76
C LEU A 27 -0.66 2.06 -11.47
N ASP A 28 -1.74 1.27 -11.44
CA ASP A 28 -3.04 1.70 -11.96
C ASP A 28 -3.52 2.97 -11.24
N SER A 29 -4.00 3.95 -12.00
CA SER A 29 -4.37 5.26 -11.46
C SER A 29 -5.54 5.18 -10.47
N ARG A 30 -6.50 4.28 -10.70
CA ARG A 30 -7.64 4.10 -9.79
C ARG A 30 -7.20 3.45 -8.48
N ILE A 31 -6.25 2.51 -8.54
CA ILE A 31 -5.65 1.94 -7.32
C ILE A 31 -4.84 3.00 -6.57
N ALA A 32 -4.07 3.83 -7.28
CA ALA A 32 -3.34 4.93 -6.68
C ALA A 32 -4.26 5.91 -5.94
N GLU A 33 -5.32 6.39 -6.59
CA GLU A 33 -6.30 7.30 -6.01
C GLU A 33 -6.94 6.72 -4.74
N ARG A 34 -7.33 5.44 -4.77
CA ARG A 34 -7.91 4.77 -3.59
C ARG A 34 -6.90 4.67 -2.44
N LEU A 35 -5.67 4.24 -2.72
CA LEU A 35 -4.63 4.14 -1.69
C LEU A 35 -4.26 5.50 -1.10
N ILE A 36 -4.27 6.57 -1.91
CA ILE A 36 -4.07 7.95 -1.43
C ILE A 36 -5.25 8.38 -0.55
N ALA A 37 -6.49 8.10 -0.97
CA ALA A 37 -7.68 8.40 -0.17
C ALA A 37 -7.70 7.65 1.16
N HIS A 38 -7.13 6.44 1.21
CA HIS A 38 -6.93 5.67 2.44
C HIS A 38 -5.73 6.14 3.28
N GLY A 39 -4.92 7.09 2.80
CA GLY A 39 -3.70 7.55 3.47
C GLY A 39 -2.53 6.55 3.42
N LEU A 40 -2.63 5.50 2.60
CA LEU A 40 -1.63 4.42 2.49
C LEU A 40 -0.60 4.68 1.38
N ALA A 41 -0.89 5.62 0.49
CA ALA A 41 0.01 6.12 -0.53
C ALA A 41 0.01 7.65 -0.55
N VAL A 42 1.06 8.24 -1.13
CA VAL A 42 1.23 9.68 -1.26
C VAL A 42 1.80 10.03 -2.64
N GLU A 43 1.34 11.15 -3.19
CA GLU A 43 1.98 11.78 -4.35
C GLU A 43 3.36 12.31 -3.97
N ARG A 44 4.33 12.10 -4.86
CA ARG A 44 5.69 12.64 -4.75
C ARG A 44 6.14 13.16 -6.10
N PRO A 45 7.17 14.03 -6.15
CA PRO A 45 7.71 14.52 -7.43
C PRO A 45 8.19 13.42 -8.39
N ARG A 46 8.47 12.21 -7.90
CA ARG A 46 8.93 11.05 -8.69
C ARG A 46 7.84 10.00 -8.93
N GLY A 47 6.58 10.35 -8.69
CA GLY A 47 5.43 9.45 -8.79
C GLY A 47 4.87 9.03 -7.43
N ILE A 48 3.85 8.18 -7.46
CA ILE A 48 3.20 7.68 -6.25
C ILE A 48 4.13 6.76 -5.47
N GLY A 49 4.18 6.95 -4.16
CA GLY A 49 4.91 6.09 -3.26
C GLY A 49 4.10 5.71 -2.03
N ILE A 50 4.50 4.64 -1.37
CA ILE A 50 3.88 4.21 -0.10
C ILE A 50 4.08 5.27 0.98
N SER A 51 3.04 5.49 1.80
CA SER A 51 3.12 6.33 2.99
C SER A 51 3.83 5.59 4.13
N ARG A 52 3.96 6.24 5.30
CA ARG A 52 4.48 5.57 6.49
C ARG A 52 3.48 4.51 6.97
N GLU A 53 2.21 4.90 7.05
CA GLU A 53 1.08 4.10 7.51
C GLU A 53 0.88 2.88 6.58
N GLY A 54 0.96 3.09 5.26
CA GLY A 54 0.91 2.00 4.30
C GLY A 54 2.07 1.01 4.45
N ARG A 55 3.27 1.50 4.78
CA ARG A 55 4.44 0.63 5.03
C ARG A 55 4.28 -0.17 6.30
N GLU A 56 3.84 0.46 7.39
CA GLU A 56 3.56 -0.21 8.66
C GLU A 56 2.50 -1.30 8.48
N LEU A 57 1.42 -1.01 7.74
CA LEU A 57 0.36 -1.98 7.43
C LEU A 57 0.89 -3.20 6.66
N VAL A 58 1.74 -2.99 5.64
CA VAL A 58 2.37 -4.09 4.88
C VAL A 58 3.28 -4.93 5.78
N ILE A 59 4.10 -4.29 6.62
CA ILE A 59 5.02 -5.01 7.53
C ILE A 59 4.23 -5.88 8.50
N ASN A 60 3.20 -5.33 9.14
CA ASN A 60 2.35 -6.07 10.07
C ASN A 60 1.69 -7.27 9.40
N ALA A 61 1.17 -7.09 8.17
CA ALA A 61 0.57 -8.18 7.41
C ALA A 61 1.58 -9.29 7.04
N LEU A 62 2.83 -8.93 6.70
CA LEU A 62 3.88 -9.90 6.39
C LEU A 62 4.35 -10.66 7.63
N LEU A 63 4.43 -10.01 8.79
CA LEU A 63 4.76 -10.65 10.05
C LEU A 63 3.66 -11.62 10.48
N ALA A 64 2.40 -11.19 10.44
CA ALA A 64 1.26 -12.04 10.76
C ALA A 64 1.19 -13.31 9.89
N ALA A 65 1.52 -13.21 8.60
CA ALA A 65 1.55 -14.34 7.68
C ALA A 65 2.75 -15.29 7.89
N ARG A 66 3.80 -14.85 8.59
CA ARG A 66 4.95 -15.70 8.95
C ARG A 66 4.67 -16.50 10.21
N ASP A 67 3.95 -15.90 11.14
CA ASP A 67 3.67 -16.49 12.45
C ASP A 67 2.42 -17.41 12.42
N SER A 68 1.79 -17.60 11.24
CA SER A 68 0.61 -18.43 10.96
C SER A 68 0.92 -19.77 10.32
#